data_AF-A0A8J2E8U8-F1
#
_entry.id   AF-A0A8J2E8U8-F1
#
_cell.length_a   1.000
_cell.length_b   1.000
_cell.length_c   1.000
_cell.angle_alpha   90.00
_cell.angle_beta   90.00
_cell.angle_gamma   90.00
#
_symmetry.space_group_name_H-M   'P 1'
#
loop_
_entity.id
_entity.type
_entity.pdbx_description
1 polymer ?
#
loop_
_entity_poly.entity_id
_entity_poly.type
_entity_poly.pdbx_seq_one_letter_code
_entity_poly.pdbx_strand_id
1 'polypeptide(L)'
;MTENTKEPTKIARLSGTRWLARISAISTMLDQWEPLKQHFQIAKEKERCYTAEQLHSMFEDDKNLIYLTFLKTYLKKVTSLNELFQKDQVECLKLFEDLNDLLYDILQVIVVPQQLAKMNRKDLSGYNFQAYIMAVNHMNFGYAVTKACDDAYIKATKDLTDRQQKNLVSQKFYNDIHGIKERFKLFLVTLGCELQKRVPKNIDILKTMSLFSIQDMNLTFPKDISGIVSTFENISGGTVDDIVSEWNLVHKIQIEATTTDEFWSRFN
;
A
#
# COMPACT_ATOMS: atom_id res chain seq x y z
N MET A 1 -39.86 -7.42 15.31
CA MET A 1 -38.54 -7.46 14.65
C MET A 1 -38.39 -6.15 13.90
N THR A 2 -37.59 -5.22 14.43
CA THR A 2 -37.32 -3.94 13.79
C THR A 2 -36.27 -4.17 12.70
N GLU A 3 -36.70 -4.13 11.44
CA GLU A 3 -35.78 -4.04 10.30
C GLU A 3 -34.96 -2.76 10.48
N ASN A 4 -33.67 -2.93 10.73
CA ASN A 4 -32.71 -1.84 10.76
C ASN A 4 -32.53 -1.36 9.31
N THR A 5 -33.39 -0.45 8.86
CA THR A 5 -33.24 0.29 7.61
C THR A 5 -32.05 1.23 7.73
N LYS A 6 -30.83 0.68 7.62
CA LYS A 6 -29.62 1.49 7.45
C LYS A 6 -29.78 2.27 6.15
N GLU A 7 -29.81 3.59 6.27
CA GLU A 7 -29.81 4.48 5.12
C GLU A 7 -28.61 4.16 4.20
N PRO A 8 -28.77 4.18 2.86
CA PRO A 8 -27.68 3.96 1.94
C PRO A 8 -26.56 4.96 2.20
N THR A 9 -25.37 4.47 2.54
CA THR A 9 -24.19 5.31 2.73
C THR A 9 -23.85 5.99 1.42
N LYS A 10 -23.72 7.32 1.42
CA LYS A 10 -23.39 8.09 0.21
C LYS A 10 -22.03 7.69 -0.33
N ILE A 11 -21.97 7.40 -1.62
CA ILE A 11 -20.70 7.23 -2.35
C ILE A 11 -20.03 8.60 -2.44
N ALA A 12 -18.77 8.69 -1.97
CA ALA A 12 -18.02 9.93 -2.03
C ALA A 12 -17.87 10.42 -3.48
N ARG A 13 -18.17 11.70 -3.72
CA ARG A 13 -17.95 12.32 -5.03
C ARG A 13 -16.45 12.28 -5.33
N LEU A 14 -16.10 11.70 -6.48
CA LEU A 14 -14.72 11.69 -6.96
C LEU A 14 -14.29 13.13 -7.27
N SER A 15 -13.33 13.66 -6.51
CA SER A 15 -12.57 14.83 -6.92
C SER A 15 -11.28 14.37 -7.60
N GLY A 16 -10.87 15.04 -8.68
CA GLY A 16 -9.72 14.63 -9.48
C GLY A 16 -8.41 14.50 -8.70
N THR A 17 -8.29 15.20 -7.56
CA THR A 17 -7.06 15.36 -6.78
C THR A 17 -7.00 14.56 -5.48
N ARG A 18 -8.09 13.88 -5.05
CA ARG A 18 -8.09 13.13 -3.77
C ARG A 18 -8.21 11.63 -4.01
N TRP A 19 -7.06 11.00 -4.15
CA TRP A 19 -6.93 9.54 -4.21
C TRP A 19 -7.56 8.84 -2.97
N LEU A 20 -7.60 9.52 -1.81
CA LEU A 20 -8.40 9.14 -0.61
C LEU A 20 -9.90 8.95 -0.90
N ALA A 21 -10.49 9.83 -1.72
CA ALA A 21 -11.91 9.72 -2.09
C ALA A 21 -12.18 8.50 -2.97
N ARG A 22 -11.18 8.04 -3.74
CA ARG A 22 -11.31 6.85 -4.61
C ARG A 22 -11.41 5.57 -3.80
N ILE A 23 -10.56 5.36 -2.80
CA ILE A 23 -10.64 4.17 -1.94
C ILE A 23 -11.93 4.15 -1.11
N SER A 24 -12.38 5.32 -0.65
CA SER A 24 -13.66 5.46 0.05
C SER A 24 -14.83 5.07 -0.87
N ALA A 25 -14.88 5.62 -2.09
CA ALA A 25 -15.91 5.27 -3.07
C ALA A 25 -15.90 3.77 -3.43
N ILE A 26 -14.74 3.19 -3.71
CA ILE A 26 -14.59 1.75 -4.00
C ILE A 26 -15.07 0.91 -2.82
N SER A 27 -14.73 1.31 -1.59
CA SER A 27 -15.16 0.59 -0.39
C SER A 27 -16.67 0.61 -0.24
N THR A 28 -17.31 1.77 -0.38
CA THR A 28 -18.77 1.89 -0.33
C THR A 28 -19.46 1.09 -1.44
N MET A 29 -18.93 1.14 -2.68
CA MET A 29 -19.48 0.37 -3.80
C MET A 29 -19.43 -1.14 -3.54
N LEU A 30 -18.33 -1.64 -2.98
CA LEU A 30 -18.19 -3.06 -2.64
C LEU A 30 -19.09 -3.46 -1.46
N ASP A 31 -19.19 -2.62 -0.44
CA ASP A 31 -20.01 -2.90 0.74
C ASP A 31 -21.51 -2.87 0.41
N GLN A 32 -21.90 -2.14 -0.65
CA GLN A 32 -23.28 -2.03 -1.13
C GLN A 32 -23.50 -2.70 -2.49
N TRP A 33 -22.66 -3.67 -2.87
CA TRP A 33 -22.69 -4.24 -4.22
C TRP A 33 -24.08 -4.76 -4.64
N GLU A 34 -24.67 -5.64 -3.83
CA GLU A 34 -26.00 -6.20 -4.11
C GLU A 34 -27.14 -5.16 -4.01
N PRO A 35 -27.20 -4.29 -2.98
CA PRO A 35 -28.18 -3.20 -2.94
C PRO A 35 -28.12 -2.27 -4.16
N LEU A 36 -26.91 -1.87 -4.60
CA LEU A 36 -26.72 -1.00 -5.76
C LEU A 36 -27.18 -1.69 -7.04
N LYS A 37 -26.80 -2.96 -7.21
CA LYS A 37 -27.23 -3.79 -8.33
C LYS A 37 -28.75 -3.87 -8.44
N GLN A 38 -29.44 -4.12 -7.32
CA GLN A 38 -30.90 -4.16 -7.26
C GLN A 38 -31.53 -2.78 -7.52
N HIS A 39 -30.97 -1.72 -6.93
CA HIS A 39 -31.44 -0.36 -7.13
C HIS A 39 -31.42 0.02 -8.62
N PHE A 40 -30.30 -0.24 -9.31
CA PHE A 40 -30.19 0.05 -10.74
C PHE A 40 -31.09 -0.84 -11.60
N GLN A 41 -31.38 -2.08 -11.18
CA GLN A 41 -32.38 -2.92 -11.87
C GLN A 41 -33.78 -2.30 -11.80
N ILE A 42 -34.19 -1.86 -10.61
CA ILE A 42 -35.51 -1.24 -10.41
C ILE A 42 -35.61 0.06 -11.21
N ALA A 43 -34.57 0.91 -11.17
CA ALA A 43 -34.53 2.16 -11.92
C ALA A 43 -34.54 1.92 -13.44
N LYS A 44 -33.81 0.91 -13.93
CA LYS A 44 -33.86 0.48 -15.33
C LYS A 44 -35.29 0.11 -15.76
N GLU A 45 -35.97 -0.73 -14.98
CA GLU A 45 -37.30 -1.24 -15.33
C GLU A 45 -38.39 -0.17 -15.23
N LYS A 46 -38.38 0.61 -14.15
CA LYS A 46 -39.46 1.57 -13.85
C LYS A 46 -39.28 2.92 -14.52
N GLU A 47 -38.05 3.42 -14.56
CA GLU A 47 -37.74 4.78 -15.04
C GLU A 47 -37.22 4.79 -16.48
N ARG A 48 -36.95 3.61 -17.07
CA ARG A 48 -36.34 3.45 -18.41
C ARG A 48 -35.04 4.27 -18.55
N CYS A 49 -34.32 4.42 -17.45
CA CYS A 49 -33.10 5.22 -17.40
C CYS A 49 -31.94 4.45 -18.04
N TYR A 50 -31.42 4.96 -19.17
CA TYR A 50 -30.28 4.37 -19.87
C TYR A 50 -29.03 4.27 -18.97
N THR A 51 -28.78 5.29 -18.14
CA THR A 51 -27.66 5.27 -17.19
C THR A 51 -27.83 4.16 -16.15
N ALA A 52 -29.06 3.94 -15.65
CA ALA A 52 -29.33 2.85 -14.73
C ALA A 52 -29.12 1.48 -15.40
N GLU A 53 -29.49 1.35 -16.68
CA GLU A 53 -29.21 0.14 -17.45
C GLU A 53 -27.71 -0.13 -17.61
N GLN A 54 -26.92 0.89 -17.96
CA GLN A 54 -25.47 0.77 -18.04
C GLN A 54 -24.85 0.36 -16.69
N LEU A 55 -25.26 1.04 -15.60
CA LEU A 55 -24.75 0.74 -14.26
C LEU A 55 -25.16 -0.66 -13.81
N HIS A 56 -26.42 -1.06 -14.02
CA HIS A 56 -26.84 -2.43 -13.72
C HIS A 56 -26.01 -3.46 -14.48
N SER A 57 -25.76 -3.24 -15.78
CA SER A 57 -24.89 -4.12 -16.58
C SER A 57 -23.45 -4.18 -16.03
N MET A 58 -22.92 -3.08 -15.50
CA MET A 58 -21.58 -3.07 -14.89
C MET A 58 -21.55 -3.86 -13.57
N PHE A 59 -22.59 -3.78 -12.75
CA PHE A 59 -22.70 -4.51 -11.48
C PHE A 59 -23.07 -6.00 -11.66
N GLU A 60 -23.67 -6.38 -12.79
CA GLU A 60 -23.85 -7.79 -13.16
C GLU A 60 -22.56 -8.49 -13.60
N ASP A 61 -21.60 -7.72 -14.14
CA ASP A 61 -20.31 -8.28 -14.57
C ASP A 61 -19.38 -8.52 -13.38
N ASP A 62 -19.23 -9.78 -12.98
CA ASP A 62 -18.37 -10.21 -11.88
C ASP A 62 -16.90 -9.82 -12.10
N LYS A 63 -16.47 -9.56 -13.34
CA LYS A 63 -15.12 -9.05 -13.64
C LYS A 63 -14.88 -7.68 -13.00
N ASN A 64 -15.92 -6.83 -12.94
CA ASN A 64 -15.83 -5.51 -12.30
C ASN A 64 -15.74 -5.66 -10.79
N LEU A 65 -16.50 -6.60 -10.20
CA LEU A 65 -16.42 -6.92 -8.77
C LEU A 65 -15.00 -7.39 -8.39
N ILE A 66 -14.44 -8.32 -9.17
CA ILE A 66 -13.07 -8.83 -8.97
C ILE A 66 -12.05 -7.69 -9.08
N TYR A 67 -12.19 -6.83 -10.10
CA TYR A 67 -11.30 -5.69 -10.32
C TYR A 67 -11.34 -4.68 -9.15
N LEU A 68 -12.53 -4.31 -8.69
CA LEU A 68 -12.69 -3.39 -7.56
C LEU A 68 -12.20 -4.01 -6.25
N THR A 69 -12.40 -5.32 -6.06
CA THR A 69 -11.88 -6.06 -4.90
C THR A 69 -10.35 -6.01 -4.86
N PHE A 70 -9.69 -6.23 -6.00
CA PHE A 70 -8.25 -6.04 -6.13
C PHE A 70 -7.82 -4.62 -5.77
N LEU A 71 -8.48 -3.61 -6.34
CA LEU A 71 -8.14 -2.21 -6.06
C LEU A 71 -8.29 -1.88 -4.57
N LYS A 72 -9.37 -2.31 -3.90
CA LYS A 72 -9.57 -2.10 -2.46
C LYS A 72 -8.40 -2.68 -1.65
N THR A 73 -7.96 -3.90 -1.97
CA THR A 73 -6.86 -4.59 -1.26
C THR A 73 -5.56 -3.78 -1.28
N TYR A 74 -5.13 -3.31 -2.45
CA TYR A 74 -3.82 -2.68 -2.59
C TYR A 74 -3.86 -1.17 -2.34
N LEU A 75 -4.93 -0.49 -2.74
CA LEU A 75 -5.06 0.95 -2.48
C LEU A 75 -5.15 1.23 -0.98
N LYS A 76 -5.76 0.35 -0.16
CA LYS A 76 -5.85 0.58 1.30
C LYS A 76 -4.47 0.80 1.94
N LYS A 77 -3.47 -0.01 1.60
CA LYS A 77 -2.12 0.15 2.17
C LYS A 77 -1.42 1.43 1.68
N VAL A 78 -1.50 1.70 0.37
CA VAL A 78 -1.02 2.98 -0.21
C VAL A 78 -1.70 4.16 0.48
N THR A 79 -2.98 3.98 0.85
CA THR A 79 -3.77 4.99 1.50
C THR A 79 -3.28 5.32 2.88
N SER A 80 -3.17 4.31 3.72
CA SER A 80 -2.69 4.48 5.08
C SER A 80 -1.29 5.09 5.10
N LEU A 81 -0.40 4.69 4.18
CA LEU A 81 0.94 5.29 4.10
C LEU A 81 0.87 6.78 3.77
N ASN A 82 0.13 7.17 2.73
CA ASN A 82 0.02 8.58 2.36
C ASN A 82 -0.66 9.44 3.46
N GLU A 83 -1.60 8.88 4.23
CA GLU A 83 -2.17 9.55 5.40
C GLU A 83 -1.12 9.80 6.48
N LEU A 84 -0.18 8.85 6.68
CA LEU A 84 0.96 9.06 7.58
C LEU A 84 1.85 10.20 7.09
N PHE A 85 2.14 10.29 5.79
CA PHE A 85 2.90 11.41 5.21
C PHE A 85 2.23 12.79 5.36
N GLN A 86 0.93 12.84 5.66
CA GLN A 86 0.16 14.09 5.81
C GLN A 86 -0.03 14.53 7.26
N LYS A 87 0.45 13.76 8.25
CA LYS A 87 0.33 14.14 9.66
C LYS A 87 1.33 15.24 10.02
N ASP A 88 0.92 16.13 10.92
CA ASP A 88 1.74 17.28 11.36
C ASP A 88 2.97 16.87 12.21
N GLN A 89 2.91 15.69 12.82
CA GLN A 89 3.97 15.13 13.67
C GLN A 89 4.22 13.69 13.22
N VAL A 90 5.33 13.47 12.51
CA VAL A 90 5.71 12.17 11.95
C VAL A 90 7.18 11.91 12.18
N GLU A 91 7.46 10.74 12.74
CA GLU A 91 8.83 10.24 12.81
C GLU A 91 9.30 9.84 11.40
N CYS A 92 10.19 10.64 10.80
CA CYS A 92 10.61 10.45 9.41
C CYS A 92 11.18 9.05 9.13
N LEU A 93 11.93 8.47 10.09
CA LEU A 93 12.50 7.14 9.95
C LEU A 93 11.43 6.05 9.86
N LYS A 94 10.43 6.13 10.73
CA LYS A 94 9.31 5.19 10.70
C LYS A 94 8.56 5.25 9.37
N LEU A 95 8.38 6.45 8.83
CA LEU A 95 7.72 6.67 7.56
C LEU A 95 8.48 6.05 6.38
N PHE A 96 9.82 6.11 6.40
CA PHE A 96 10.64 5.44 5.39
C PHE A 96 10.64 3.91 5.54
N GLU A 97 10.60 3.40 6.76
CA GLU A 97 10.41 1.97 7.01
C GLU A 97 9.08 1.49 6.47
N ASP A 98 7.98 2.20 6.76
CA ASP A 98 6.65 1.86 6.26
C ASP A 98 6.57 1.93 4.73
N LEU A 99 7.31 2.85 4.08
CA LEU A 99 7.45 2.90 2.62
C LEU A 99 8.21 1.69 2.07
N ASN A 100 9.32 1.30 2.70
CA ASN A 100 10.09 0.12 2.32
C ASN A 100 9.30 -1.17 2.50
N ASP A 101 8.55 -1.28 3.61
CA ASP A 101 7.69 -2.43 3.88
C ASP A 101 6.57 -2.52 2.84
N LEU A 102 5.95 -1.39 2.47
CA LEU A 102 4.95 -1.38 1.40
C LEU A 102 5.57 -1.82 0.07
N LEU A 103 6.73 -1.32 -0.31
CA LEU A 103 7.41 -1.77 -1.53
C LEU A 103 7.70 -3.27 -1.48
N TYR A 104 8.26 -3.76 -0.37
CA TYR A 104 8.56 -5.17 -0.18
C TYR A 104 7.31 -6.06 -0.30
N ASP A 105 6.19 -5.66 0.31
CA ASP A 105 4.90 -6.34 0.19
C ASP A 105 4.42 -6.44 -1.26
N ILE A 106 4.60 -5.38 -2.06
CA ILE A 106 4.29 -5.41 -3.49
C ILE A 106 5.22 -6.37 -4.23
N LEU A 107 6.52 -6.35 -3.93
CA LEU A 107 7.50 -7.24 -4.56
C LEU A 107 7.23 -8.72 -4.25
N GLN A 108 6.77 -9.05 -3.04
CA GLN A 108 6.40 -10.43 -2.68
C GLN A 108 5.29 -11.00 -3.57
N VAL A 109 4.45 -10.15 -4.16
CA VAL A 109 3.37 -10.58 -5.05
C VAL A 109 3.88 -10.81 -6.47
N ILE A 110 4.81 -9.96 -6.95
CA ILE A 110 5.17 -9.90 -8.38
C ILE A 110 6.53 -10.52 -8.72
N VAL A 111 7.44 -10.66 -7.76
CA VAL A 111 8.82 -11.14 -7.97
C VAL A 111 8.94 -12.61 -7.60
N VAL A 112 9.67 -13.39 -8.41
CA VAL A 112 9.98 -14.80 -8.10
C VAL A 112 10.54 -14.92 -6.67
N PRO A 113 9.93 -15.72 -5.76
CA PRO A 113 10.31 -15.73 -4.34
C PRO A 113 11.78 -16.05 -4.08
N GLN A 114 12.37 -16.93 -4.88
CA GLN A 114 13.78 -17.29 -4.80
C GLN A 114 14.73 -16.13 -5.13
N GLN A 115 14.31 -15.18 -5.99
CA GLN A 115 15.12 -14.00 -6.30
C GLN A 115 14.96 -12.93 -5.24
N LEU A 116 13.75 -12.77 -4.69
CA LEU A 116 13.50 -11.84 -3.59
C LEU A 116 14.20 -12.27 -2.29
N ALA A 117 14.32 -13.58 -2.02
CA ALA A 117 14.99 -14.10 -0.83
C ALA A 117 16.51 -13.84 -0.79
N LYS A 118 17.15 -13.62 -1.96
CA LYS A 118 18.59 -13.31 -2.05
C LYS A 118 18.89 -11.84 -1.72
N MET A 119 17.86 -11.03 -1.57
CA MET A 119 17.97 -9.59 -1.53
C MET A 119 17.86 -9.08 -0.09
N ASN A 120 18.65 -8.07 0.25
CA ASN A 120 18.58 -7.40 1.54
C ASN A 120 17.42 -6.40 1.52
N ARG A 121 16.44 -6.56 2.43
CA ARG A 121 15.26 -5.68 2.54
C ARG A 121 15.59 -4.19 2.67
N LYS A 122 16.80 -3.85 3.13
CA LYS A 122 17.25 -2.45 3.25
C LYS A 122 17.67 -1.83 1.92
N ASP A 123 18.00 -2.63 0.91
CA ASP A 123 18.50 -2.18 -0.39
C ASP A 123 17.46 -2.33 -1.52
N LEU A 124 16.22 -1.94 -1.23
CA LEU A 124 15.15 -1.95 -2.23
C LEU A 124 15.36 -0.92 -3.34
N SER A 125 16.10 0.15 -3.06
CA SER A 125 16.29 1.26 -4.02
C SER A 125 17.10 0.85 -5.26
N GLY A 126 18.11 -0.03 -5.10
CA GLY A 126 18.96 -0.51 -6.19
C GLY A 126 18.48 -1.80 -6.86
N TYR A 127 17.47 -2.46 -6.29
CA TYR A 127 17.05 -3.78 -6.75
C TYR A 127 16.28 -3.73 -8.08
N ASN A 128 16.84 -4.28 -9.15
CA ASN A 128 16.18 -4.42 -10.45
C ASN A 128 15.15 -5.58 -10.43
N PHE A 129 14.04 -5.38 -9.73
CA PHE A 129 12.99 -6.39 -9.59
C PHE A 129 12.31 -6.71 -10.92
N GLN A 130 12.34 -5.78 -11.88
CA GLN A 130 11.70 -5.88 -13.19
C GLN A 130 12.26 -7.06 -14.00
N ALA A 131 13.53 -7.40 -13.81
CA ALA A 131 14.17 -8.57 -14.44
C ALA A 131 13.65 -9.92 -13.90
N TYR A 132 12.94 -9.92 -12.77
CA TYR A 132 12.56 -11.12 -12.03
C TYR A 132 11.04 -11.22 -11.80
N ILE A 133 10.24 -10.49 -12.57
CA ILE A 133 8.78 -10.54 -12.48
C ILE A 133 8.28 -11.92 -12.92
N MET A 134 7.46 -12.56 -12.09
CA MET A 134 6.90 -13.88 -12.40
C MET A 134 5.75 -13.82 -13.42
N ALA A 135 5.36 -14.98 -13.94
CA ALA A 135 4.15 -15.10 -14.74
C ALA A 135 2.90 -14.87 -13.87
N VAL A 136 1.85 -14.28 -14.45
CA VAL A 136 0.65 -13.86 -13.70
C VAL A 136 -0.06 -15.04 -13.01
N ASN A 137 0.04 -16.24 -13.60
CA ASN A 137 -0.57 -17.45 -13.06
C ASN A 137 0.04 -17.92 -11.73
N HIS A 138 1.23 -17.41 -11.39
CA HIS A 138 1.91 -17.71 -10.13
C HIS A 138 1.75 -16.60 -9.09
N MET A 139 1.13 -15.47 -9.44
CA MET A 139 0.92 -14.34 -8.52
C MET A 139 -0.28 -14.58 -7.61
N ASN A 140 -0.11 -14.24 -6.32
CA ASN A 140 -1.18 -14.26 -5.34
C ASN A 140 -1.67 -12.84 -5.04
N PHE A 141 -2.84 -12.49 -5.57
CA PHE A 141 -3.46 -11.17 -5.40
C PHE A 141 -4.25 -11.02 -4.08
N GLY A 142 -4.15 -12.00 -3.19
CA GLY A 142 -4.80 -12.04 -1.89
C GLY A 142 -6.12 -12.81 -1.87
N TYR A 143 -6.49 -13.27 -0.68
CA TYR A 143 -7.64 -14.15 -0.45
C TYR A 143 -8.96 -13.60 -1.01
N ALA A 144 -9.25 -12.31 -0.80
CA ALA A 144 -10.50 -11.71 -1.26
C ALA A 144 -10.66 -11.75 -2.79
N VAL A 145 -9.56 -11.56 -3.53
CA VAL A 145 -9.57 -11.64 -5.01
C VAL A 145 -9.75 -13.09 -5.46
N THR A 146 -9.06 -14.04 -4.81
CA THR A 146 -9.22 -15.47 -5.11
C THR A 146 -10.65 -15.92 -4.87
N LYS A 147 -11.22 -15.58 -3.71
CA LYS A 147 -12.61 -15.88 -3.38
C LYS A 147 -13.58 -15.29 -4.40
N ALA A 148 -13.42 -14.01 -4.77
CA ALA A 148 -14.27 -13.38 -5.78
C ALA A 148 -14.19 -14.07 -7.15
N CYS A 149 -13.00 -14.57 -7.55
CA CYS A 149 -12.86 -15.38 -8.76
C CYS A 149 -13.60 -16.72 -8.65
N ASP A 150 -13.47 -17.40 -7.52
CA ASP A 150 -14.10 -18.71 -7.29
C ASP A 150 -15.63 -18.59 -7.26
N ASP A 151 -16.16 -17.59 -6.55
CA ASP A 151 -17.59 -17.29 -6.48
C ASP A 151 -18.16 -16.98 -7.89
N ALA A 152 -17.45 -16.18 -8.69
CA ALA A 152 -17.83 -15.87 -10.07
C ALA A 152 -17.80 -17.11 -10.97
N TYR A 153 -16.81 -17.99 -10.81
CA TYR A 153 -16.71 -19.24 -11.56
C TYR A 153 -17.87 -20.20 -11.22
N ILE A 154 -18.20 -20.33 -9.93
CA ILE A 154 -19.33 -21.14 -9.48
C ILE A 154 -20.62 -20.59 -10.08
N LYS A 155 -20.86 -19.27 -9.99
CA LYS A 155 -22.03 -18.63 -10.59
C LYS A 155 -22.14 -18.88 -12.09
N ALA A 156 -21.03 -18.78 -12.83
CA ALA A 156 -21.00 -19.00 -14.27
C ALA A 156 -21.25 -20.45 -14.69
N THR A 157 -21.03 -21.42 -13.80
CA THR A 157 -21.10 -22.85 -14.12
C THR A 157 -22.20 -23.63 -13.39
N LYS A 158 -22.90 -23.00 -12.43
CA LYS A 158 -23.87 -23.69 -11.55
C LYS A 158 -25.01 -24.40 -12.30
N ASP A 159 -25.50 -23.78 -13.39
CA ASP A 159 -26.66 -24.27 -14.13
C ASP A 159 -26.26 -25.13 -15.36
N LEU A 160 -24.97 -25.37 -15.56
CA LEU A 160 -24.45 -26.12 -16.70
C LEU A 160 -24.36 -27.62 -16.38
N THR A 161 -25.26 -28.40 -16.96
CA THR A 161 -25.28 -29.87 -16.85
C THR A 161 -24.51 -30.55 -17.99
N ASP A 162 -24.49 -29.94 -19.18
CA ASP A 162 -23.74 -30.45 -20.33
C ASP A 162 -22.23 -30.22 -20.19
N ARG A 163 -21.45 -31.29 -20.40
CA ARG A 163 -19.99 -31.28 -20.21
C ARG A 163 -19.28 -30.42 -21.26
N GLN A 164 -19.73 -30.42 -22.51
CA GLN A 164 -19.09 -29.64 -23.57
C GLN A 164 -19.32 -28.14 -23.35
N GLN A 165 -20.55 -27.76 -23.02
CA GLN A 165 -20.90 -26.39 -22.68
C GLN A 165 -20.13 -25.89 -21.45
N LYS A 166 -20.02 -26.72 -20.41
CA LYS A 166 -19.23 -26.40 -19.22
C LYS A 166 -17.76 -26.14 -19.56
N ASN A 167 -17.14 -26.98 -20.38
CA ASN A 167 -15.74 -26.78 -20.81
C ASN A 167 -15.55 -25.47 -21.57
N LEU A 168 -16.47 -25.12 -22.49
CA LEU A 168 -16.41 -23.87 -23.25
C LEU A 168 -16.52 -22.64 -22.35
N VAL A 169 -17.46 -22.65 -21.39
CA VAL A 169 -17.64 -21.57 -20.43
C VAL A 169 -16.44 -21.44 -19.50
N SER A 170 -15.92 -22.55 -18.97
CA SER A 170 -14.72 -22.57 -18.14
C SER A 170 -13.52 -21.99 -18.89
N GLN A 171 -13.28 -22.39 -20.14
CA GLN A 171 -12.17 -21.88 -20.93
C GLN A 171 -12.28 -20.37 -21.16
N LYS A 172 -13.46 -19.88 -21.55
CA LYS A 172 -13.72 -18.45 -21.72
C LYS A 172 -13.50 -17.68 -20.42
N PHE A 173 -14.01 -18.20 -19.31
CA PHE A 173 -13.84 -17.60 -17.99
C PHE A 173 -12.36 -17.47 -17.60
N TYR A 174 -11.58 -18.55 -17.74
CA TYR A 174 -10.15 -18.50 -17.40
C TYR A 174 -9.38 -17.51 -18.28
N ASN A 175 -9.70 -17.41 -19.57
CA ASN A 175 -9.09 -16.42 -20.46
C ASN A 175 -9.43 -14.98 -20.02
N ASP A 176 -10.70 -14.74 -19.67
CA ASP A 176 -11.16 -13.43 -19.19
C ASP A 176 -10.47 -13.04 -17.87
N ILE A 177 -10.41 -13.96 -16.90
CA ILE A 177 -9.74 -13.75 -15.62
C ILE A 177 -8.23 -13.55 -15.82
N HIS A 178 -7.60 -14.31 -16.72
CA HIS A 178 -6.19 -14.11 -17.06
C HIS A 178 -5.94 -12.67 -17.56
N GLY A 179 -6.79 -12.16 -18.47
CA GLY A 179 -6.69 -10.78 -18.95
C GLY A 179 -6.87 -9.73 -17.85
N ILE A 180 -7.74 -9.98 -16.87
CA ILE A 180 -7.88 -9.11 -15.68
C ILE A 180 -6.62 -9.15 -14.81
N LYS A 181 -6.10 -10.35 -14.54
CA LYS A 181 -4.90 -10.51 -13.71
C LYS A 181 -3.66 -9.89 -14.35
N GLU A 182 -3.55 -9.89 -15.68
CA GLU A 182 -2.47 -9.15 -16.37
C GLU A 182 -2.55 -7.64 -16.12
N ARG A 183 -3.77 -7.08 -16.03
CA ARG A 183 -3.97 -5.68 -15.62
C ARG A 183 -3.57 -5.45 -14.16
N PHE A 184 -3.86 -6.40 -13.27
CA PHE A 184 -3.40 -6.35 -11.87
C PHE A 184 -1.88 -6.33 -11.78
N LYS A 185 -1.22 -7.25 -12.51
CA LYS A 185 0.23 -7.30 -12.62
C LYS A 185 0.80 -5.96 -13.10
N LEU A 186 0.28 -5.40 -14.19
CA LEU A 186 0.73 -4.12 -14.71
C LEU A 186 0.59 -2.99 -13.68
N PHE A 187 -0.54 -2.95 -12.96
CA PHE A 187 -0.76 -2.00 -11.88
C PHE A 187 0.30 -2.15 -10.77
N LEU A 188 0.53 -3.37 -10.27
CA LEU A 188 1.49 -3.62 -9.19
C LEU A 188 2.93 -3.34 -9.60
N VAL A 189 3.32 -3.68 -10.84
CA VAL A 189 4.65 -3.34 -11.38
C VAL A 189 4.83 -1.83 -11.45
N THR A 190 3.83 -1.10 -11.96
CA THR A 190 3.87 0.36 -12.03
C THR A 190 3.95 0.97 -10.63
N LEU A 191 3.13 0.48 -9.70
CA LEU A 191 3.15 0.91 -8.30
C LEU A 191 4.52 0.63 -7.66
N GLY A 192 5.09 -0.56 -7.85
CA GLY A 192 6.42 -0.91 -7.37
C GLY A 192 7.51 0.04 -7.89
N CYS A 193 7.49 0.36 -9.19
CA CYS A 193 8.40 1.34 -9.79
C CYS A 193 8.25 2.72 -9.14
N GLU A 194 7.02 3.18 -8.94
CA GLU A 194 6.75 4.48 -8.32
C GLU A 194 7.15 4.52 -6.85
N LEU A 195 6.91 3.46 -6.08
CA LEU A 195 7.35 3.35 -4.69
C LEU A 195 8.88 3.32 -4.60
N GLN A 196 9.55 2.54 -5.46
CA GLN A 196 11.01 2.43 -5.49
C GLN A 196 11.70 3.78 -5.74
N LYS A 197 11.15 4.63 -6.62
CA LYS A 197 11.64 6.00 -6.85
C LYS A 197 11.61 6.89 -5.60
N ARG A 198 10.73 6.56 -4.64
CA ARG A 198 10.52 7.34 -3.41
C ARG A 198 11.31 6.80 -2.23
N VAL A 199 11.94 5.62 -2.35
CA VAL A 199 12.83 5.09 -1.33
C VAL A 199 14.13 5.91 -1.33
N PRO A 200 14.51 6.54 -0.22
CA PRO A 200 15.74 7.34 -0.16
C PRO A 200 16.97 6.43 -0.26
N LYS A 201 17.91 6.81 -1.14
CA LYS A 201 19.20 6.10 -1.29
C LYS A 201 20.09 6.22 -0.06
N ASN A 202 19.91 7.27 0.72
CA ASN A 202 20.65 7.58 1.93
C ASN A 202 19.94 7.08 3.21
N ILE A 203 19.08 6.05 3.10
CA ILE A 203 18.31 5.55 4.25
C ILE A 203 19.20 5.12 5.42
N ASP A 204 20.38 4.58 5.16
CA ASP A 204 21.31 4.17 6.21
C ASP A 204 21.89 5.38 6.95
N ILE A 205 22.21 6.47 6.24
CA ILE A 205 22.62 7.75 6.85
C ILE A 205 21.46 8.31 7.69
N LEU A 206 20.24 8.31 7.15
CA LEU A 206 19.06 8.78 7.90
C LEU A 206 18.85 7.95 9.17
N LYS A 207 19.02 6.62 9.10
CA LYS A 207 18.96 5.76 10.30
C LYS A 207 20.02 6.13 11.32
N THR A 208 21.23 6.50 10.92
CA THR A 208 22.23 7.00 11.88
C THR A 208 21.82 8.32 12.54
N MET A 209 20.90 9.10 11.97
CA MET A 209 20.37 10.29 12.64
C MET A 209 19.45 9.95 13.81
N SER A 210 18.98 8.70 13.95
CA SER A 210 18.23 8.26 15.14
C SER A 210 19.05 8.34 16.42
N LEU A 211 20.39 8.32 16.30
CA LEU A 211 21.33 8.44 17.42
C LEU A 211 21.15 9.76 18.18
N PHE A 212 20.62 10.80 17.51
CA PHE A 212 20.33 12.10 18.09
C PHE A 212 18.92 12.18 18.71
N SER A 213 18.23 11.06 18.88
CA SER A 213 16.94 11.03 19.57
C SER A 213 17.11 11.15 21.08
N ILE A 214 16.10 11.70 21.76
CA ILE A 214 16.11 11.85 23.22
C ILE A 214 16.26 10.50 23.95
N GLN A 215 15.75 9.43 23.36
CA GLN A 215 15.79 8.08 23.93
C GLN A 215 17.22 7.54 23.95
N ASP A 216 17.96 7.77 22.87
CA ASP A 216 19.36 7.35 22.76
C ASP A 216 20.32 8.27 23.54
N MET A 217 19.92 9.51 23.84
CA MET A 217 20.71 10.44 24.66
C MET A 217 20.58 10.23 26.17
N ASN A 218 19.45 9.68 26.64
CA ASN A 218 19.27 9.30 28.03
C ASN A 218 20.00 7.99 28.42
N LEU A 219 20.73 7.37 27.48
CA LEU A 219 21.56 6.22 27.78
C LEU A 219 22.75 6.64 28.64
N THR A 220 23.12 5.81 29.61
CA THR A 220 24.29 6.03 30.48
C THR A 220 25.59 6.20 29.68
N PHE A 221 25.63 5.64 28.46
CA PHE A 221 26.71 5.80 27.50
C PHE A 221 26.11 6.14 26.13
N PRO A 222 26.35 7.35 25.59
CA PRO A 222 25.94 7.70 24.24
C PRO A 222 26.52 6.72 23.23
N LYS A 223 25.73 6.36 22.21
CA LYS A 223 26.19 5.51 21.10
C LYS A 223 27.27 6.23 20.28
N ASP A 224 28.16 5.47 19.65
CA ASP A 224 29.21 6.03 18.80
C ASP A 224 28.62 6.77 17.58
N ILE A 225 29.06 8.01 17.37
CA ILE A 225 28.67 8.87 16.25
C ILE A 225 29.80 9.13 15.26
N SER A 226 30.99 8.55 15.45
CA SER A 226 32.18 8.79 14.61
C SER A 226 31.88 8.67 13.11
N GLY A 227 31.13 7.64 12.71
CA GLY A 227 30.73 7.41 11.33
C GLY A 227 29.84 8.51 10.72
N ILE A 228 28.88 9.06 11.48
CA ILE A 228 28.04 10.14 10.96
C ILE A 228 28.80 11.47 10.93
N VAL A 229 29.63 11.75 11.94
CA VAL A 229 30.46 12.97 11.99
C VAL A 229 31.44 12.99 10.81
N SER A 230 32.08 11.85 10.52
CA SER A 230 32.97 11.70 9.37
C SER A 230 32.26 11.94 8.03
N THR A 231 30.97 11.61 7.95
CA THR A 231 30.15 11.84 6.73
C THR A 231 29.88 13.34 6.51
N PHE A 232 29.91 14.16 7.56
CA PHE A 232 29.64 15.60 7.53
C PHE A 232 30.86 16.46 7.91
N GLU A 233 32.07 15.91 7.79
CA GLU A 233 33.33 16.57 8.19
C GLU A 233 33.50 17.97 7.57
N ASN A 234 33.06 18.16 6.32
CA ASN A 234 33.13 19.44 5.61
C ASN A 234 32.20 20.54 6.15
N ILE A 235 31.26 20.20 7.03
CA ILE A 235 30.28 21.12 7.63
C ILE A 235 30.50 21.23 9.14
N SER A 236 31.23 20.29 9.72
CA SER A 236 31.53 20.29 11.16
C SER A 236 32.61 21.34 11.45
N GLY A 237 32.40 22.16 12.48
CA GLY A 237 33.34 23.23 12.86
C GLY A 237 34.60 22.76 13.59
N GLY A 238 34.88 21.46 13.65
CA GLY A 238 35.96 20.83 14.42
C GLY A 238 36.34 19.45 13.89
N THR A 239 37.33 18.80 14.49
CA THR A 239 37.73 17.44 14.06
C THR A 239 36.73 16.40 14.54
N VAL A 240 36.72 15.23 13.90
CA VAL A 240 35.85 14.09 14.31
C VAL A 240 36.07 13.74 15.78
N ASP A 241 37.32 13.72 16.24
CA ASP A 241 37.69 13.38 17.61
C ASP A 241 37.18 14.42 18.63
N ASP A 242 37.25 15.71 18.29
CA ASP A 242 36.75 16.78 19.14
C ASP A 242 35.23 16.64 19.34
N ILE A 243 34.49 16.43 18.27
CA ILE A 243 33.02 16.32 18.28
C ILE A 243 32.56 15.05 19.00
N VAL A 244 33.24 13.92 18.79
CA VAL A 244 32.93 12.67 19.51
C VAL A 244 33.22 12.83 21.01
N SER A 245 34.28 13.58 21.38
CA SER A 245 34.60 13.87 22.77
C SER A 245 33.52 14.72 23.44
N GLU A 246 33.01 15.75 22.75
CA GLU A 246 31.87 16.57 23.21
C GLU A 246 30.59 15.74 23.33
N TRP A 247 30.29 14.91 22.31
CA TRP A 247 29.13 14.03 22.31
C TRP A 247 29.09 13.07 23.51
N ASN A 248 30.24 12.52 23.89
CA ASN A 248 30.34 11.63 25.06
C ASN A 248 30.02 12.33 26.38
N LEU A 249 29.97 13.67 26.43
CA LEU A 249 29.59 14.44 27.60
C LEU A 249 28.09 14.74 27.68
N VAL A 250 27.33 14.53 26.60
CA VAL A 250 25.90 14.90 26.51
C VAL A 250 25.04 14.24 27.58
N HIS A 251 25.32 12.98 27.94
CA HIS A 251 24.60 12.26 29.00
C HIS A 251 24.69 12.92 30.39
N LYS A 252 25.64 13.84 30.60
CA LYS A 252 25.81 14.58 31.87
C LYS A 252 24.87 15.78 31.96
N ILE A 253 24.23 16.16 30.87
CA ILE A 253 23.36 17.33 30.78
C ILE A 253 21.92 16.86 31.05
N GLN A 254 21.32 17.33 32.15
CA GLN A 254 19.92 17.06 32.47
C GLN A 254 19.02 18.10 31.80
N ILE A 255 18.48 17.78 30.63
CA ILE A 255 17.44 18.57 29.98
C ILE A 255 16.13 17.78 30.06
N GLU A 256 15.16 18.33 30.80
CA GLU A 256 13.79 17.82 30.75
C GLU A 256 13.16 18.29 29.44
N ALA A 257 12.92 17.36 28.52
CA ALA A 257 12.21 17.61 27.28
C ALA A 257 11.36 16.39 26.90
N THR A 258 10.25 16.64 26.24
CA THR A 258 9.28 15.61 25.83
C THR A 258 9.46 15.17 24.38
N THR A 259 10.15 15.99 23.58
CA THR A 259 10.45 15.72 22.17
C THR A 259 11.93 15.95 21.88
N THR A 260 12.45 15.27 20.86
CA THR A 260 13.84 15.44 20.38
C THR A 260 14.11 16.89 19.95
N ASP A 261 13.15 17.54 19.30
CA ASP A 261 13.30 18.95 18.86
C ASP A 261 13.37 19.91 20.05
N GLU A 262 12.52 19.71 21.07
CA GLU A 262 12.55 20.49 22.30
C GLU A 262 13.87 20.33 23.04
N PHE A 263 14.40 19.10 23.12
CA PHE A 263 15.70 18.84 23.72
C PHE A 263 16.81 19.64 23.05
N TRP A 264 16.93 19.53 21.72
CA TRP A 264 17.98 20.23 20.97
C TRP A 264 17.81 21.75 20.98
N SER A 265 16.57 22.25 21.03
CA SER A 265 16.33 23.70 21.15
C SER A 265 16.81 24.29 22.48
N ARG A 266 16.81 23.48 23.55
CA ARG A 266 17.24 23.86 24.91
C ARG A 266 18.73 23.55 25.18
N PHE A 267 19.37 22.82 24.27
CA PHE A 267 20.77 22.45 24.38
C PHE A 267 21.74 23.61 24.05
N ASN A 268 21.26 24.62 23.31
CA ASN A 268 22.00 25.84 22.96
C ASN A 268 22.15 26.83 24.12
#